data_AF-A0A354HE36-F1
#
_entry.id   AF-A0A354HE36-F1
#
_cell.length_a   1.000
_cell.length_b   1.000
_cell.length_c   1.000
_cell.angle_alpha   90.00
_cell.angle_beta   90.00
_cell.angle_gamma   90.00
#
_symmetry.space_group_name_H-M   'P 1'
#
loop_
_entity.id
_entity.type
_entity.pdbx_description
1 polymer ?
#
loop_
_entity_poly.entity_id
_entity_poly.type
_entity_poly.pdbx_seq_one_letter_code
_entity_poly.pdbx_strand_id
1 'polypeptide(L)' 'MIVNESDGTYAAVLKYEKIIDGMKCYTAGQISEALRAAVFRKIRTDHHSKKPWITVLAKK' A
#
# COMPACT_ATOMS: atom_id res chain seq x y z
N MET A 1 -6.71 7.05 -6.80
CA MET A 1 -5.97 5.81 -7.12
C MET A 1 -4.62 5.92 -6.45
N ILE A 2 -4.23 4.93 -5.67
CA ILE A 2 -2.91 4.86 -5.04
C ILE A 2 -2.15 3.73 -5.74
N VAL A 3 -0.94 4.00 -6.20
CA VAL A 3 -0.05 3.01 -6.83
C VAL A 3 1.24 2.95 -6.04
N ASN A 4 1.77 1.75 -5.80
CA ASN A 4 3.03 1.56 -5.10
C ASN A 4 3.82 0.40 -5.73
N GLU A 5 5.14 0.57 -5.83
CA GLU A 5 6.07 -0.46 -6.31
C GLU A 5 6.47 -1.46 -5.23
N SER A 6 5.96 -1.29 -4.00
CA SER A 6 6.11 -2.23 -2.89
C SER A 6 4.75 -2.59 -2.31
N ASP A 7 4.59 -3.86 -1.95
CA ASP A 7 3.41 -4.40 -1.29
C ASP A 7 3.53 -4.38 0.24
N GLY A 8 4.63 -3.81 0.75
CA GLY A 8 4.91 -3.69 2.17
C GLY A 8 5.29 -5.01 2.86
N THR A 9 5.51 -6.09 2.11
CA THR A 9 5.86 -7.41 2.69
C THR A 9 7.33 -7.78 2.53
N TYR A 10 8.05 -7.14 1.61
CA TYR A 10 9.40 -7.54 1.25
C TYR A 10 10.48 -6.93 2.15
N ALA A 11 11.24 -7.79 2.84
CA ALA A 11 12.25 -7.38 3.82
C ALA A 11 13.33 -6.43 3.26
N ALA A 12 13.69 -6.57 1.97
CA ALA A 12 14.70 -5.69 1.36
C ALA A 12 14.21 -4.25 1.19
N VAL A 13 12.89 -4.00 1.17
CA VAL A 13 12.32 -2.66 1.10
C VAL A 13 12.13 -2.08 2.51
N LEU A 14 11.74 -2.92 3.48
CA LEU A 14 11.56 -2.52 4.88
C LEU A 14 12.84 -1.97 5.53
N LYS A 15 14.04 -2.37 5.05
CA LYS A 15 15.30 -1.81 5.56
C LYS A 15 15.42 -0.30 5.33
N TYR A 16 14.80 0.22 4.26
CA TYR A 16 14.89 1.64 3.92
C TYR A 16 14.03 2.51 4.85
N GLU A 17 12.98 1.96 5.46
CA GLU A 17 12.20 2.67 6.51
C GLU A 17 13.05 3.10 7.69
N LYS A 18 14.12 2.34 7.99
CA LYS A 18 15.04 2.65 9.09
C LYS A 18 16.11 3.68 8.71
N ILE A 19 16.31 3.89 7.41
CA ILE A 19 17.37 4.76 6.88
C ILE A 19 16.78 6.13 6.52
N ILE A 20 15.56 6.14 5.98
CA ILE A 20 14.88 7.33 5.50
C ILE A 20 13.83 7.73 6.52
N ASP A 21 14.08 8.83 7.22
CA ASP A 21 13.16 9.33 8.24
C ASP A 21 11.78 9.64 7.62
N GLY A 22 10.72 9.22 8.32
CA GLY A 22 9.34 9.32 7.85
C GLY A 22 8.92 8.35 6.74
N MET A 23 9.82 7.51 6.21
CA MET A 23 9.45 6.48 5.24
C MET A 23 8.73 5.32 5.91
N LYS A 24 7.57 4.95 5.37
CA LYS A 24 6.82 3.77 5.81
C LYS A 24 6.20 3.07 4.60
N CYS A 25 6.45 1.78 4.47
CA CYS A 25 5.79 0.93 3.50
C CYS A 25 4.49 0.43 4.11
N TYR A 26 3.42 0.58 3.36
CA TYR A 26 2.10 0.12 3.76
C TYR A 26 1.69 -1.04 2.88
N THR A 27 1.07 -2.05 3.50
CA THR A 27 0.42 -3.13 2.75
C THR A 27 -0.87 -2.63 2.13
N ALA A 28 -1.36 -3.32 1.08
CA ALA A 28 -2.66 -3.02 0.49
C ALA A 28 -3.80 -3.05 1.52
N GLY A 29 -3.70 -3.91 2.54
CA GLY A 29 -4.64 -3.99 3.66
C GLY A 29 -4.64 -2.73 4.51
N GLN A 30 -3.47 -2.27 4.95
CA GLN A 30 -3.33 -1.04 5.75
C GLN A 30 -3.82 0.20 4.99
N ILE A 31 -3.50 0.29 3.69
CA ILE A 31 -4.01 1.37 2.83
C ILE A 31 -5.54 1.32 2.75
N SER A 32 -6.12 0.12 2.59
CA SER A 32 -7.56 -0.06 2.52
C SER A 32 -8.27 0.31 3.82
N GLU A 33 -7.68 -0.02 4.97
CA GLU A 33 -8.23 0.36 6.28
C GLU A 33 -8.19 1.87 6.49
N ALA A 34 -7.09 2.52 6.15
CA ALA A 34 -6.98 3.99 6.21
C ALA A 34 -8.03 4.66 5.31
N LEU A 35 -8.28 4.12 4.11
CA LEU A 35 -9.31 4.61 3.20
C LEU A 35 -10.73 4.39 3.75
N ARG A 36 -11.00 3.27 4.40
CA ARG A 36 -12.28 3.04 5.10
C ARG A 36 -12.50 4.05 6.22
N ALA A 37 -11.47 4.31 7.02
CA ALA A 37 -11.51 5.33 8.07
C ALA A 37 -11.76 6.75 7.50
N ALA A 38 -11.25 7.01 6.29
CA ALA A 38 -11.51 8.24 5.53
C ALA A 38 -12.86 8.24 4.75
N VAL A 39 -13.79 7.33 5.05
CA VAL A 39 -15.16 7.27 4.50
C VAL A 39 -15.21 6.90 3.00
N PHE A 40 -14.18 6.25 2.45
CA PHE A 40 -14.28 5.60 1.14
C PHE A 40 -15.00 4.26 1.28
N ARG A 41 -16.01 4.02 0.43
CA ARG A 41 -16.88 2.83 0.53
C ARG A 41 -16.53 1.73 -0.46
N LYS A 42 -16.15 2.08 -1.68
CA LYS A 42 -15.80 1.12 -2.72
C LYS A 42 -14.29 1.08 -2.86
N ILE A 43 -13.67 0.05 -2.29
CA ILE A 43 -12.23 -0.17 -2.35
C ILE A 43 -11.96 -1.44 -3.13
N ARG A 44 -11.08 -1.34 -4.13
CA ARG A 44 -10.53 -2.45 -4.88
C ARG A 44 -9.01 -2.40 -4.79
N THR A 45 -8.41 -3.56 -4.56
CA THR A 45 -6.95 -3.72 -4.51
C THR A 45 -6.53 -4.72 -5.57
N ASP A 46 -5.52 -4.37 -6.36
CA ASP A 46 -4.91 -5.24 -7.35
C ASP A 46 -3.42 -5.38 -7.01
N HIS A 47 -2.93 -6.61 -6.95
CA HIS A 47 -1.51 -6.93 -6.76
C HIS A 47 -0.98 -7.57 -8.05
N HIS A 48 0.19 -7.12 -8.49
CA HIS A 48 0.80 -7.67 -9.69
C HIS A 48 1.32 -9.09 -9.43
N SER A 49 0.85 -10.07 -10.20
CA SER A 49 1.09 -11.52 -9.97
C SER A 49 2.54 -11.95 -9.69
N LYS A 50 3.53 -11.23 -10.23
CA LYS A 50 4.97 -11.56 -10.11
C LYS A 50 5.83 -10.48 -9.47
N LYS A 51 5.29 -9.28 -9.24
CA LYS A 51 6.07 -8.12 -8.79
C LYS A 51 5.43 -7.57 -7.52
N PRO A 52 6.19 -6.93 -6.61
CA PRO A 52 5.63 -6.41 -5.37
C PRO A 52 4.77 -5.16 -5.58
N TRP A 53 4.14 -4.99 -6.75
CA TRP A 53 3.42 -3.78 -7.11
C TRP A 53 1.97 -3.91 -6.71
N ILE A 54 1.45 -2.86 -6.08
CA ILE A 54 0.04 -2.78 -5.68
C ILE A 54 -0.62 -1.53 -6.25
N THR A 55 -1.90 -1.67 -6.56
CA THR A 55 -2.80 -0.56 -6.87
C THR A 55 -4.02 -0.64 -5.96
N VAL A 56 -4.38 0.48 -5.34
CA VAL A 56 -5.60 0.62 -4.55
C VAL A 56 -6.48 1.69 -5.17
N LEU A 57 -7.65 1.27 -5.65
CA LEU A 57 -8.71 2.11 -6.17
C LEU A 57 -9.75 2.33 -5.08
N ALA A 58 -10.08 3.59 -4.81
CA ALA A 58 -11.10 3.94 -3.84
C ALA A 58 -12.07 4.98 -4.41
N LYS A 59 -13.35 4.77 -4.16
CA LYS A 59 -14.44 5.69 -4.47
C LYS A 59 -15.29 5.91 -3.22
N LYS A 60 -15.67 7.17 -2.99
CA LYS A 60 -16.55 7.59 -1.90
C LYS A 60 -17.95 7.00 -2.07
#